data_AF-A0A9D2BNC6-F1
#
_entry.id   AF-A0A9D2BNC6-F1
#
_cell.length_a   1.000
_cell.length_b   1.000
_cell.length_c   1.000
_cell.angle_alpha   90.00
_cell.angle_beta   90.00
_cell.angle_gamma   90.00
#
_symmetry.space_group_name_H-M   'P 1'
#
loop_
_entity.id
_entity.type
_entity.pdbx_description
1 polymer ?
#
loop_
_entity_poly.entity_id
_entity_poly.type
_entity_poly.pdbx_seq_one_letter_code
_entity_poly.pdbx_strand_id
1 'polypeptide(L)'
;MIEHIEEIPKLSSREFAKRTYTSATSIIRFIKKLGYSNYNEFKYNIGNVLKNLSINNYSINLGEDNISLINKTAQLEIDVIKQMKEMLSITTLNKIIELLETTNYLDIIANDTNAMIAKYTAHCFSNVGKIVTVYHETDKQL
;
A
#
# COMPACT_ATOMS: atom_id res chain seq x y z
N MET A 1 10.74 -6.62 -14.27
CA MET A 1 9.39 -5.97 -14.36
C MET A 1 9.21 -4.96 -13.25
N ILE A 2 9.35 -5.37 -11.98
CA ILE A 2 9.13 -4.50 -10.81
C ILE A 2 10.10 -3.30 -10.79
N GLU A 3 11.36 -3.52 -11.15
CA GLU A 3 12.40 -2.47 -11.19
C GLU A 3 12.16 -1.37 -12.24
N HIS A 4 11.30 -1.61 -13.25
CA HIS A 4 11.03 -0.67 -14.34
C HIS A 4 9.51 -0.52 -14.59
N ILE A 5 8.73 -0.58 -13.52
CA ILE A 5 7.26 -0.54 -13.59
C ILE A 5 6.74 0.76 -14.23
N GLU A 6 7.49 1.86 -14.09
CA GLU A 6 7.19 3.19 -14.65
C GLU A 6 7.18 3.24 -16.18
N GLU A 7 7.89 2.32 -16.82
CA GLU A 7 8.02 2.29 -18.27
C GLU A 7 6.87 1.50 -18.92
N ILE A 8 6.22 0.60 -18.17
CA ILE A 8 5.18 -0.31 -18.67
C ILE A 8 4.02 0.43 -19.37
N PRO A 9 3.49 1.57 -18.86
CA PRO A 9 2.44 2.32 -19.56
C PRO A 9 2.86 2.84 -20.95
N LYS A 10 4.15 2.94 -21.24
CA LYS A 10 4.69 3.41 -22.53
C LYS A 10 4.94 2.27 -23.53
N LEU A 11 4.92 1.02 -23.09
CA LEU A 11 5.25 -0.13 -23.94
C LEU A 11 4.04 -0.70 -24.68
N SER A 12 4.29 -1.34 -25.82
CA SER A 12 3.35 -2.30 -26.42
C SER A 12 3.60 -3.69 -25.85
N SER A 13 2.66 -4.63 -26.00
CA SER A 13 2.84 -6.01 -25.50
C SER A 13 4.03 -6.70 -26.17
N ARG A 14 4.31 -6.35 -27.43
CA ARG A 14 5.46 -6.83 -28.19
C ARG A 14 6.79 -6.23 -27.68
N GLU A 15 6.79 -4.94 -27.36
CA GLU A 15 7.98 -4.28 -26.82
C GLU A 15 8.28 -4.78 -25.40
N PHE A 16 7.25 -4.98 -24.59
CA PHE A 16 7.38 -5.58 -23.26
C PHE A 16 7.91 -7.01 -23.34
N ALA A 17 7.43 -7.80 -24.28
CA ALA A 17 7.93 -9.14 -24.54
C ALA A 17 9.42 -9.13 -24.94
N LYS A 18 9.81 -8.24 -25.86
CA LYS A 18 11.20 -8.07 -26.28
C LYS A 18 12.14 -7.74 -25.12
N ARG A 19 11.75 -6.79 -24.25
CA ARG A 19 12.55 -6.37 -23.08
C ARG A 19 12.66 -7.42 -21.98
N THR A 20 11.74 -8.37 -21.95
CA THR A 20 11.74 -9.46 -20.96
C THR A 20 12.25 -10.77 -21.55
N TYR A 21 12.74 -10.77 -22.80
CA TYR A 21 13.14 -11.97 -23.53
C TYR A 21 12.04 -13.04 -23.57
N THR A 22 10.78 -12.61 -23.67
CA THR A 22 9.60 -13.48 -23.76
C THR A 22 8.83 -13.24 -25.06
N SER A 23 7.75 -14.00 -25.27
CA SER A 23 6.82 -13.80 -26.39
C SER A 23 5.64 -12.92 -25.99
N ALA A 24 5.06 -12.18 -26.94
CA ALA A 24 3.86 -11.36 -26.70
C ALA A 24 2.71 -12.21 -26.13
N THR A 25 2.56 -13.45 -26.60
CA THR A 25 1.58 -14.41 -26.06
C THR A 25 1.83 -14.73 -24.59
N SER A 26 3.09 -14.88 -24.19
CA SER A 26 3.46 -15.12 -22.78
C SER A 26 3.11 -13.94 -21.90
N ILE A 27 3.36 -12.71 -22.37
CA ILE A 27 2.93 -11.47 -21.70
C ILE A 27 1.42 -11.43 -21.53
N ILE A 28 0.64 -11.66 -22.59
CA ILE A 28 -0.83 -11.65 -22.51
C ILE A 28 -1.35 -12.69 -21.52
N ARG A 29 -0.79 -13.92 -21.53
CA ARG A 29 -1.17 -14.96 -20.57
C ARG A 29 -0.81 -14.56 -19.14
N PHE A 30 0.35 -13.94 -18.92
CA PHE A 30 0.78 -13.44 -17.61
C PHE A 30 -0.19 -12.37 -17.08
N ILE A 31 -0.57 -11.40 -17.90
CA ILE A 31 -1.51 -10.33 -17.53
C ILE A 31 -2.89 -10.89 -17.17
N LYS A 32 -3.38 -11.87 -17.94
CA LYS A 32 -4.62 -12.57 -17.61
C LYS A 32 -4.53 -13.34 -16.30
N LYS A 33 -3.37 -13.95 -16.02
CA LYS A 33 -3.12 -14.64 -14.75
C LYS A 33 -3.11 -13.67 -13.55
N LEU A 34 -2.74 -12.41 -13.76
CA LEU A 34 -2.86 -11.35 -12.76
C LEU A 34 -4.30 -10.81 -12.57
N GLY A 35 -5.27 -11.31 -13.34
CA GLY A 35 -6.68 -10.92 -13.22
C GLY A 35 -7.12 -9.79 -14.14
N TYR A 36 -6.27 -9.30 -15.05
CA TYR A 36 -6.67 -8.27 -16.02
C TYR A 36 -7.23 -8.91 -17.30
N SER A 37 -8.26 -8.30 -17.87
CA SER A 37 -8.94 -8.81 -19.07
C SER A 37 -8.05 -8.71 -20.31
N ASN A 38 -7.24 -7.65 -20.40
CA ASN A 38 -6.34 -7.40 -21.52
C ASN A 38 -5.15 -6.50 -21.14
N TYR A 39 -4.19 -6.34 -22.08
CA TYR A 39 -2.98 -5.54 -21.84
C TYR A 39 -3.23 -4.05 -21.68
N ASN A 40 -4.24 -3.48 -22.34
CA ASN A 40 -4.53 -2.05 -22.23
C ASN A 40 -5.10 -1.72 -20.85
N GLU A 41 -5.98 -2.57 -20.33
CA GLU A 41 -6.47 -2.48 -18.94
C GLU A 41 -5.32 -2.57 -17.93
N PHE A 42 -4.41 -3.53 -18.10
CA PHE A 42 -3.21 -3.65 -17.28
C PHE A 42 -2.36 -2.37 -17.31
N LYS A 43 -2.05 -1.85 -18.51
CA LYS A 43 -1.29 -0.60 -18.66
C LYS A 43 -1.96 0.58 -17.98
N TYR A 44 -3.28 0.72 -18.14
CA TYR A 44 -4.06 1.79 -17.54
C TYR A 44 -4.00 1.73 -16.02
N ASN A 45 -4.21 0.55 -15.45
CA ASN A 45 -4.17 0.36 -14.00
C ASN A 45 -2.77 0.61 -13.42
N ILE A 46 -1.71 0.15 -14.10
CA ILE A 46 -0.33 0.48 -13.71
C ILE A 46 -0.08 2.00 -13.78
N GLY A 47 -0.55 2.67 -14.84
CA GLY A 47 -0.43 4.13 -14.97
C GLY A 47 -1.12 4.89 -13.83
N ASN A 48 -2.32 4.44 -13.43
CA ASN A 48 -3.03 5.01 -12.29
C ASN A 48 -2.31 4.78 -10.96
N VAL A 49 -1.82 3.55 -10.73
CA VAL A 49 -1.03 3.22 -9.54
C VAL A 49 0.21 4.12 -9.45
N LEU A 50 0.93 4.31 -10.57
CA LEU A 50 2.11 5.18 -10.61
C LEU A 50 1.79 6.65 -10.35
N LYS A 51 0.65 7.14 -10.87
CA LYS A 51 0.18 8.51 -10.60
C LYS A 51 -0.21 8.70 -9.13
N ASN A 52 -0.75 7.67 -8.49
CA ASN A 52 -1.07 7.71 -7.05
C ASN A 52 0.19 7.56 -6.19
N LEU A 53 1.20 6.82 -6.68
CA LEU A 53 2.50 6.65 -6.05
C LEU A 53 3.46 7.81 -6.26
N SER A 54 3.17 8.78 -7.15
CA SER A 54 4.07 9.91 -7.39
C SER A 54 4.12 10.85 -6.18
N ILE A 55 4.97 10.47 -5.23
CA ILE A 55 5.49 11.27 -4.10
C ILE A 55 6.02 12.63 -4.59
N ASN A 56 6.39 12.73 -5.87
CA ASN A 56 6.88 13.94 -6.53
C ASN A 56 5.92 15.14 -6.46
N ASN A 57 4.60 14.94 -6.32
CA ASN A 57 3.68 16.08 -6.14
C ASN A 57 3.88 16.81 -4.80
N TYR A 58 4.59 16.17 -3.88
CA TYR A 58 4.78 16.63 -2.50
C TYR A 58 6.24 16.74 -2.11
N SER A 59 7.17 16.62 -3.07
CA SER A 59 8.59 16.85 -2.82
C SER A 59 8.82 18.27 -2.29
N ILE A 60 9.55 18.36 -1.19
CA ILE A 60 10.01 19.62 -0.61
C ILE A 60 11.25 20.07 -1.38
N ASN A 61 11.18 21.26 -1.98
CA ASN A 61 12.32 21.81 -2.71
C ASN A 61 13.18 22.71 -1.81
N LEU A 62 14.49 22.70 -2.03
CA LEU A 62 15.40 23.66 -1.39
C LEU A 62 15.01 25.09 -1.78
N GLY A 63 14.75 25.94 -0.78
CA GLY A 63 14.33 27.33 -0.98
C GLY A 63 12.82 27.53 -1.15
N GLU A 64 12.01 26.50 -0.95
CA GLU A 64 10.54 26.61 -0.94
C GLU A 64 10.03 27.44 0.24
N ASP A 65 8.98 28.25 0.02
CA ASP A 65 8.44 29.12 1.05
C ASP A 65 7.63 28.35 2.11
N ASN A 66 7.63 28.85 3.35
CA ASN A 66 6.99 28.18 4.48
C ASN A 66 5.48 27.96 4.28
N ILE A 67 4.78 28.87 3.59
CA ILE A 67 3.33 28.76 3.36
C ILE A 67 3.06 27.59 2.40
N SER A 68 3.84 27.48 1.32
CA SER A 68 3.80 26.34 0.40
C SER A 68 4.09 25.03 1.12
N LEU A 69 5.09 24.98 2.00
CA LEU A 69 5.42 23.78 2.79
C LEU A 69 4.26 23.34 3.70
N ILE A 70 3.64 24.27 4.42
CA ILE A 70 2.49 23.99 5.28
C ILE A 70 1.32 23.46 4.44
N ASN A 71 1.01 24.11 3.33
CA ASN A 71 -0.10 23.72 2.46
C ASN A 71 0.13 22.35 1.83
N LYS A 72 1.34 22.05 1.33
CA LYS A 72 1.69 20.73 0.80
C LYS A 72 1.56 19.64 1.86
N THR A 73 2.04 19.90 3.08
CA THR A 73 1.96 18.94 4.19
C THR A 73 0.50 18.66 4.58
N ALA A 74 -0.34 19.70 4.67
CA ALA A 74 -1.76 19.51 4.94
C ALA A 74 -2.46 18.74 3.81
N GLN A 75 -2.14 19.04 2.55
CA GLN A 75 -2.73 18.37 1.40
C GLN A 75 -2.30 16.90 1.32
N LEU A 76 -1.04 16.59 1.63
CA LEU A 76 -0.53 15.23 1.79
C LEU A 76 -1.41 14.41 2.73
N GLU A 77 -1.62 14.90 3.94
CA GLU A 77 -2.41 14.21 4.97
C GLU A 77 -3.86 14.00 4.53
N ILE A 78 -4.48 15.02 3.91
CA ILE A 78 -5.84 14.93 3.35
C ILE A 78 -5.92 13.82 2.29
N ASP A 79 -4.95 13.76 1.39
CA ASP A 79 -4.95 12.79 0.30
C ASP A 79 -4.68 11.37 0.81
N VAL A 80 -3.80 11.20 1.80
CA VAL A 80 -3.58 9.91 2.48
C VAL A 80 -4.89 9.42 3.12
N ILE A 81 -5.62 10.29 3.82
CA ILE A 81 -6.91 9.93 4.44
C ILE A 81 -7.94 9.54 3.37
N LYS A 82 -8.02 10.27 2.25
CA LYS A 82 -8.94 9.93 1.14
C LYS A 82 -8.61 8.57 0.54
N GLN A 83 -7.34 8.32 0.21
CA GLN A 83 -6.89 7.05 -0.35
C GLN A 83 -7.17 5.89 0.61
N MET A 84 -6.87 6.06 1.91
CA MET A 84 -7.20 5.07 2.91
C MET A 84 -8.70 4.72 2.91
N LYS A 85 -9.58 5.74 2.88
CA LYS A 85 -11.04 5.52 2.84
C LYS A 85 -11.50 4.76 1.59
N GLU A 86 -10.91 5.03 0.43
CA GLU A 86 -11.23 4.33 -0.81
C GLU A 86 -10.77 2.87 -0.80
N MET A 87 -9.67 2.57 -0.10
CA MET A 87 -9.14 1.22 0.06
C MET A 87 -9.88 0.38 1.12
N LEU A 88 -10.61 1.02 2.04
CA LEU A 88 -11.32 0.33 3.10
C LEU A 88 -12.52 -0.47 2.55
N SER A 89 -12.57 -1.74 2.91
CA SER A 89 -13.66 -2.65 2.58
C SER A 89 -14.48 -2.92 3.84
N ILE A 90 -15.75 -2.51 3.83
CA ILE A 90 -16.69 -2.77 4.95
C ILE A 90 -16.81 -4.27 5.22
N THR A 91 -16.83 -5.09 4.16
CA THR A 91 -16.91 -6.55 4.29
C THR A 91 -15.66 -7.14 4.95
N THR A 92 -14.47 -6.58 4.67
CA THR A 92 -13.23 -6.99 5.34
C THR A 92 -13.22 -6.54 6.80
N LEU A 93 -13.68 -5.31 7.08
CA LEU A 93 -13.75 -4.78 8.44
C LEU A 93 -14.67 -5.63 9.33
N ASN A 94 -15.86 -6.01 8.84
CA ASN A 94 -16.78 -6.86 9.59
C ASN A 94 -16.16 -8.23 9.93
N LYS A 95 -15.45 -8.85 8.98
CA LYS A 95 -14.73 -10.12 9.22
C LYS A 95 -13.65 -9.96 10.30
N ILE A 96 -12.91 -8.84 10.29
CA ILE A 96 -11.92 -8.55 11.32
C ILE A 96 -12.59 -8.41 12.69
N ILE A 97 -13.73 -7.73 12.77
CA ILE A 97 -14.50 -7.57 14.01
C ILE A 97 -14.94 -8.95 14.54
N GLU A 98 -15.54 -9.80 13.72
CA GLU A 98 -15.96 -11.16 14.10
C GLU A 98 -14.78 -12.00 14.65
N LEU A 99 -13.62 -11.91 14.02
CA LEU A 99 -12.40 -12.58 14.50
C LEU A 99 -11.94 -12.00 15.85
N LEU A 100 -11.95 -10.68 15.99
CA LEU A 100 -11.54 -10.01 17.22
C LEU A 100 -12.49 -10.29 18.38
N GLU A 101 -13.80 -10.43 18.13
CA GLU A 101 -14.78 -10.76 19.18
C GLU A 101 -14.46 -12.10 19.86
N THR A 102 -14.12 -13.12 19.07
CA THR A 102 -13.83 -14.48 19.56
C THR A 102 -12.39 -14.68 20.05
N THR A 103 -11.48 -13.77 19.71
CA THR A 103 -10.05 -13.87 20.05
C THR A 103 -9.78 -13.31 21.45
N ASN A 104 -9.05 -14.03 22.30
CA ASN A 104 -8.61 -13.53 23.61
C ASN A 104 -7.20 -12.94 23.60
N TYR A 105 -6.32 -13.45 22.74
CA TYR A 105 -4.91 -13.07 22.67
C TYR A 105 -4.60 -12.45 21.30
N LEU A 106 -4.02 -11.26 21.30
CA LEU A 106 -3.63 -10.55 20.08
C LEU A 106 -2.13 -10.28 20.11
N ASP A 107 -1.41 -10.81 19.14
CA ASP A 107 0.01 -10.57 18.97
C ASP A 107 0.22 -9.57 17.82
N ILE A 108 0.84 -8.43 18.12
CA ILE A 108 1.14 -7.38 17.14
C ILE A 108 2.65 -7.34 16.91
N ILE A 109 3.07 -7.55 15.67
CA ILE A 109 4.48 -7.45 15.26
C ILE A 109 4.68 -6.11 14.57
N ALA A 110 5.51 -5.23 15.16
CA ALA A 110 5.73 -3.89 14.64
C ALA A 110 7.09 -3.35 15.08
N ASN A 111 7.78 -2.66 14.16
CA ASN A 111 9.10 -2.04 14.39
C ASN A 111 9.02 -0.51 14.36
N ASP A 112 10.06 0.14 14.88
CA ASP A 112 10.24 1.60 14.80
C ASP A 112 9.01 2.40 15.28
N THR A 113 8.61 3.42 14.52
CA THR A 113 7.42 4.24 14.80
C THR A 113 6.14 3.41 14.89
N ASN A 114 6.04 2.31 14.11
CA ASN A 114 4.87 1.44 14.16
C ASN A 114 4.77 0.68 15.48
N ALA A 115 5.88 0.43 16.17
CA ALA A 115 5.84 -0.16 17.52
C ALA A 115 5.12 0.76 18.53
N MET A 116 5.25 2.08 18.39
CA MET A 116 4.53 3.03 19.25
C MET A 116 3.04 3.07 18.94
N ILE A 117 2.67 3.02 17.66
CA ILE A 117 1.27 2.90 17.24
C ILE A 117 0.68 1.59 17.78
N ALA A 118 1.40 0.48 17.62
CA ALA A 118 0.99 -0.83 18.13
C ALA A 118 0.79 -0.86 19.65
N LYS A 119 1.64 -0.17 20.42
CA LYS A 119 1.48 -0.04 21.87
C LYS A 119 0.19 0.73 22.23
N TYR A 120 -0.13 1.78 21.49
CA TYR A 120 -1.40 2.49 21.67
C TYR A 120 -2.59 1.61 21.31
N THR A 121 -2.51 0.87 20.20
CA THR A 121 -3.51 -0.14 19.81
C THR A 121 -3.70 -1.20 20.89
N ALA A 122 -2.61 -1.72 21.47
CA ALA A 122 -2.65 -2.68 22.57
C ALA A 122 -3.38 -2.12 23.79
N HIS A 123 -3.12 -0.87 24.16
CA HIS A 123 -3.86 -0.20 25.24
C HIS A 123 -5.37 -0.13 24.95
N CYS A 124 -5.77 0.24 23.73
CA CYS A 124 -7.18 0.28 23.34
C CYS A 124 -7.86 -1.10 23.42
N PHE A 125 -7.18 -2.15 22.96
CA PHE A 125 -7.73 -3.52 22.99
C PHE A 125 -7.74 -4.13 24.40
N SER A 126 -6.78 -3.78 25.25
CA SER A 126 -6.79 -4.17 26.67
C SER A 126 -8.01 -3.62 27.40
N ASN A 127 -8.45 -2.39 27.07
CA ASN A 127 -9.66 -1.80 27.66
C ASN A 127 -10.96 -2.55 27.31
N VAL A 128 -10.95 -3.35 26.24
CA VAL A 128 -12.07 -4.22 25.85
C VAL A 128 -11.81 -5.69 26.20
N GLY A 129 -10.87 -5.94 27.11
CA GLY A 129 -10.63 -7.26 27.71
C GLY A 129 -9.74 -8.20 26.89
N LYS A 130 -9.05 -7.70 25.85
CA LYS A 130 -8.10 -8.50 25.07
C LYS A 130 -6.72 -8.50 25.72
N ILE A 131 -6.01 -9.62 25.65
CA ILE A 131 -4.62 -9.73 26.09
C ILE A 131 -3.74 -9.46 24.88
N VAL A 132 -3.04 -8.33 24.87
CA VAL A 132 -2.28 -7.89 23.68
C VAL A 132 -0.79 -7.80 23.97
N THR A 133 0.02 -8.43 23.11
CA THR A 133 1.49 -8.37 23.17
C THR A 133 2.04 -7.69 21.92
N VAL A 134 3.00 -6.77 22.10
CA VAL A 134 3.66 -6.07 20.98
C VAL A 134 5.13 -6.50 20.86
N TYR A 135 5.45 -7.20 19.78
CA TYR A 135 6.80 -7.68 19.47
C TYR A 135 7.50 -6.68 18.54
N HIS A 136 8.52 -6.02 19.07
CA HIS A 136 9.29 -4.98 18.38
C HIS A 136 10.81 -5.23 18.43
N GLU A 137 11.24 -6.22 19.21
CA GLU A 137 12.62 -6.71 19.19
C GLU A 137 12.70 -7.85 18.17
N THR A 138 13.63 -7.76 17.22
CA THR A 138 13.80 -8.73 16.14
C THR A 138 13.95 -10.17 16.67
N ASP A 139 14.64 -10.33 17.80
CA ASP A 139 14.92 -11.65 18.40
C ASP A 139 13.72 -12.26 19.15
N LYS A 140 12.63 -11.49 19.30
CA LYS A 140 11.38 -11.93 19.94
C LYS A 140 10.23 -12.04 18.95
N GLN A 141 10.47 -11.80 17.66
CA GLN A 141 9.49 -11.98 16.59
C GLN A 141 9.50 -13.47 16.17
N LEU A 142 8.31 -14.04 15.99
CA LEU A 142 8.10 -15.45 15.59
C LEU A 142 8.66 -15.76 14.21
#